data_AF-A0A7E6EMY3-F1
#
_entry.id   AF-A0A7E6EMY3-F1
#
_cell.length_a   1.000
_cell.length_b   1.000
_cell.length_c   1.000
_cell.angle_alpha   90.00
_cell.angle_beta   90.00
_cell.angle_gamma   90.00
#
_symmetry.space_group_name_H-M   'P 1'
#
loop_
_entity.id
_entity.type
_entity.pdbx_description
1 polymer ?
#
loop_
_entity_poly.entity_id
_entity_poly.type
_entity_poly.pdbx_seq_one_letter_code
_entity_poly.pdbx_strand_id
1 'polypeptide(L)'
;MSLYNAAIQPRKIGPRLPKLRPTDDDQESLHWNTRIFRQISAPERNVTLWNETEEFEKEGKKLAKLEEISRKLEEASKKYSETALNLSKCEQRITQDLMASALCKSESELKHHCEEWDNSIVKLNPHMQEMNSNIQKMLVEPIEKFSNIFPCIHETKKKWEQSFGEFKRCEVKVKKYQERERTGDNIVKLNQHQKSLMPVKEEFNKLHTALKEGIPKLNDHRISYYQPCIEALIKSQAAYNSECYKIYSELAGHLAPETYTSEEYGNRIQQKLSDIKALAIVG
;
A
#
# COMPACT_ATOMS: atom_id res chain seq x y z
N MET A 1 2.38 8.01 -50.49
CA MET A 1 2.55 7.20 -49.26
C MET A 1 3.34 8.05 -48.28
N SER A 2 2.78 8.96 -47.47
CA SER A 2 1.74 8.86 -46.44
C SER A 2 2.06 7.87 -45.32
N LEU A 3 2.47 8.45 -44.17
CA LEU A 3 2.32 8.01 -42.77
C LEU A 3 3.18 6.84 -42.28
N TYR A 4 4.35 7.15 -41.71
CA TYR A 4 4.62 6.98 -40.26
C TYR A 4 6.04 7.50 -39.93
N ASN A 5 6.14 8.81 -39.69
CA ASN A 5 7.29 9.44 -39.06
C ASN A 5 6.79 10.10 -37.77
N ALA A 6 6.77 9.32 -36.68
CA ALA A 6 6.57 9.85 -35.34
C ALA A 6 7.91 9.81 -34.61
N ALA A 7 8.72 10.82 -34.88
CA ALA A 7 9.93 11.11 -34.14
C ALA A 7 9.57 11.42 -32.67
N ILE A 8 9.99 10.56 -31.75
CA ILE A 8 9.96 10.87 -30.32
C ILE A 8 11.12 11.83 -30.05
N GLN A 9 10.82 13.13 -30.10
CA GLN A 9 11.72 14.18 -29.67
C GLN A 9 12.03 14.03 -28.16
N PRO A 10 13.29 14.15 -27.72
CA PRO A 10 13.62 14.17 -26.29
C PRO A 10 12.99 15.41 -25.65
N ARG A 11 12.02 15.20 -24.76
CA ARG A 11 11.44 16.31 -23.97
C ARG A 11 12.55 16.89 -23.09
N LYS A 12 12.79 18.19 -23.24
CA LYS A 12 13.67 18.97 -22.37
C LYS A 12 13.31 18.70 -20.91
N ILE A 13 14.28 18.21 -20.14
CA ILE A 13 14.20 18.11 -18.68
C ILE A 13 14.02 19.54 -18.17
N GLY A 14 12.84 19.85 -17.64
CA GLY A 14 12.54 21.13 -17.00
C GLY A 14 13.44 21.38 -15.79
N PRO A 15 13.46 22.63 -15.25
CA PRO A 15 14.38 23.00 -14.20
C PRO A 15 14.19 22.12 -12.95
N ARG A 16 15.30 21.80 -12.26
CA ARG A 16 15.30 21.11 -10.95
C ARG A 16 14.25 21.76 -10.04
N LEU A 17 13.23 21.00 -9.66
CA LEU A 17 12.20 21.46 -8.72
C LEU A 17 12.74 21.42 -7.28
N PRO A 18 12.22 22.29 -6.40
CA PRO A 18 12.79 22.56 -5.09
C PRO A 18 12.73 21.32 -4.20
N LYS A 19 13.68 21.20 -3.26
CA LYS A 19 13.57 20.26 -2.14
C LYS A 19 12.21 20.46 -1.48
N LEU A 20 11.34 19.44 -1.53
CA LEU A 20 10.09 19.41 -0.79
C LEU A 20 10.45 19.53 0.70
N ARG A 21 10.27 20.74 1.24
CA ARG A 21 10.29 20.97 2.68
C ARG A 21 8.93 20.45 3.19
N PRO A 22 8.87 19.73 4.33
CA PRO A 22 7.60 19.32 4.90
C PRO A 22 6.71 20.56 5.05
N THR A 23 5.51 20.51 4.45
CA THR A 23 4.49 21.55 4.66
C THR A 23 3.90 21.35 6.06
N ASP A 24 3.40 22.43 6.67
CA ASP A 24 2.84 22.40 8.04
C ASP A 24 1.70 21.36 8.22
N ASP A 25 1.13 20.84 7.13
CA ASP A 25 0.18 19.70 7.10
C ASP A 25 0.78 18.36 7.57
N ASP A 26 2.10 18.17 7.48
CA ASP A 26 2.77 16.93 7.94
C ASP A 26 2.77 16.81 9.47
N GLN A 27 2.60 17.93 10.20
CA GLN A 27 2.41 17.94 11.65
C GLN A 27 0.94 17.70 12.06
N GLU A 28 -0.03 17.94 11.17
CA GLU A 28 -1.44 17.59 11.44
C GLU A 28 -1.66 16.07 11.43
N SER A 29 -0.87 15.30 10.67
CA SER A 29 -0.96 13.83 10.58
C SER A 29 -0.89 13.13 11.95
N LEU A 30 -0.20 13.70 12.94
CA LEU A 30 -0.08 13.17 14.31
C LEU A 30 -1.20 13.64 15.25
N HIS A 31 -1.94 14.68 14.87
CA HIS A 31 -3.04 15.27 15.65
C HIS A 31 -4.44 14.76 15.25
N TRP A 32 -4.59 14.05 14.11
CA TRP A 32 -5.86 13.50 13.64
C TRP A 32 -6.47 12.45 14.58
N ASN A 33 -5.66 11.69 15.31
CA ASN A 33 -6.11 10.57 16.15
C ASN A 33 -7.00 11.00 17.34
N THR A 34 -6.98 12.28 17.74
CA THR A 34 -7.62 12.72 19.01
C THR A 34 -8.78 13.69 18.80
N ARG A 35 -8.95 14.27 17.59
CA ARG A 35 -9.91 15.35 17.34
C ARG A 35 -11.28 14.90 16.79
N ILE A 36 -11.34 13.82 16.02
CA ILE A 36 -12.62 13.31 15.46
C ILE A 36 -13.57 12.80 16.56
N PHE A 37 -13.05 12.39 17.72
CA PHE A 37 -13.81 11.71 18.77
C PHE A 37 -14.46 12.63 19.83
N ARG A 38 -14.47 13.96 19.67
CA ARG A 38 -14.83 14.88 20.77
C ARG A 38 -16.09 15.73 20.65
N GLN A 39 -16.80 15.75 19.54
CA GLN A 39 -18.03 16.55 19.44
C GLN A 39 -19.10 15.84 18.62
N ILE A 40 -20.24 15.57 19.25
CA ILE A 40 -21.62 15.96 18.83
C ILE A 40 -22.64 15.18 19.67
N SER A 41 -23.71 15.88 20.04
CA SER A 41 -24.73 15.52 21.04
C SER A 41 -26.07 15.09 20.42
N ALA A 42 -26.78 14.20 21.14
CA ALA A 42 -28.22 13.88 21.20
C ALA A 42 -28.91 13.09 20.04
N PRO A 43 -29.66 11.98 20.33
CA PRO A 43 -30.32 11.14 19.31
C PRO A 43 -31.87 11.24 19.25
N GLU A 44 -32.46 11.01 18.06
CA GLU A 44 -33.91 10.78 17.87
C GLU A 44 -34.28 9.36 17.37
N ARG A 45 -35.33 8.83 18.04
CA ARG A 45 -36.28 7.70 17.86
C ARG A 45 -36.10 6.59 16.79
N ASN A 46 -35.80 5.39 17.29
CA ASN A 46 -36.36 4.01 17.10
C ASN A 46 -36.98 3.46 15.77
N VAL A 47 -37.20 4.23 14.70
CA VAL A 47 -37.35 3.67 13.33
C VAL A 47 -36.02 3.77 12.57
N THR A 48 -35.10 4.59 13.08
CA THR A 48 -33.74 4.83 12.60
C THR A 48 -32.80 3.64 12.81
N LEU A 49 -32.93 2.89 13.91
CA LEU A 49 -31.92 1.90 14.32
C LEU A 49 -31.74 0.70 13.36
N TRP A 50 -32.81 0.21 12.74
CA TRP A 50 -32.74 -0.95 11.83
C TRP A 50 -32.04 -0.58 10.51
N ASN A 51 -32.41 0.54 9.90
CA ASN A 51 -31.74 1.07 8.71
C ASN A 51 -30.28 1.48 9.02
N GLU A 52 -30.04 2.04 10.20
CA GLU A 52 -28.70 2.34 10.69
C GLU A 52 -27.87 1.07 10.90
N THR A 53 -28.48 -0.06 11.26
CA THR A 53 -27.77 -1.33 11.43
C THR A 53 -27.34 -1.91 10.08
N GLU A 54 -28.18 -1.83 9.05
CA GLU A 54 -27.85 -2.29 7.69
C GLU A 54 -26.77 -1.41 7.04
N GLU A 55 -26.88 -0.08 7.16
CA GLU A 55 -25.84 0.85 6.68
C GLU A 55 -24.53 0.63 7.42
N PHE A 56 -24.57 0.43 8.74
CA PHE A 56 -23.39 0.14 9.55
C PHE A 56 -22.71 -1.18 9.13
N GLU A 57 -23.50 -2.22 8.84
CA GLU A 57 -22.97 -3.50 8.34
C GLU A 57 -22.32 -3.34 6.96
N LYS A 58 -22.93 -2.54 6.07
CA LYS A 58 -22.38 -2.22 4.75
C LYS A 58 -21.06 -1.46 4.86
N GLU A 59 -20.97 -0.47 5.73
CA GLU A 59 -19.72 0.26 6.00
C GLU A 59 -18.66 -0.65 6.64
N GLY A 60 -19.07 -1.56 7.53
CA GLY A 60 -18.18 -2.59 8.08
C GLY A 60 -17.59 -3.51 7.00
N LYS A 61 -18.38 -3.92 6.00
CA LYS A 61 -17.90 -4.71 4.85
C LYS A 61 -16.89 -3.93 3.99
N LYS A 62 -17.11 -2.62 3.78
CA LYS A 62 -16.15 -1.77 3.07
C LYS A 62 -14.84 -1.64 3.84
N LEU A 63 -14.90 -1.44 5.16
CA LEU A 63 -13.73 -1.36 6.02
C LEU A 63 -12.90 -2.64 5.96
N ALA A 64 -13.53 -3.81 6.11
CA ALA A 64 -12.84 -5.09 6.04
C ALA A 64 -12.15 -5.31 4.69
N LYS A 65 -12.82 -4.93 3.58
CA LYS A 65 -12.23 -4.98 2.25
C LYS A 65 -11.04 -4.02 2.10
N LEU A 66 -11.16 -2.81 2.65
CA LEU A 66 -10.07 -1.82 2.64
C LEU A 66 -8.85 -2.36 3.39
N GLU A 67 -9.03 -2.87 4.60
CA GLU A 67 -7.99 -3.51 5.41
C GLU A 67 -7.30 -4.67 4.69
N GLU A 68 -8.09 -5.56 4.07
CA GLU A 68 -7.55 -6.69 3.30
C GLU A 68 -6.69 -6.22 2.11
N ILE A 69 -7.17 -5.22 1.36
CA ILE A 69 -6.44 -4.66 0.21
C ILE A 69 -5.17 -3.95 0.67
N SER A 70 -5.24 -3.16 1.74
CA SER A 70 -4.08 -2.48 2.33
C SER A 70 -2.98 -3.47 2.71
N ARG A 71 -3.34 -4.57 3.40
CA ARG A 71 -2.40 -5.64 3.77
C ARG A 71 -1.78 -6.31 2.53
N LYS A 72 -2.60 -6.67 1.54
CA LYS A 72 -2.12 -7.28 0.28
C LYS A 72 -1.16 -6.36 -0.47
N LEU A 73 -1.45 -5.06 -0.49
CA LEU A 73 -0.61 -4.06 -1.14
C LEU A 73 0.74 -3.92 -0.42
N GLU A 74 0.74 -3.92 0.91
CA GLU A 74 1.96 -3.90 1.73
C GLU A 74 2.86 -5.10 1.44
N GLU A 75 2.30 -6.32 1.51
CA GLU A 75 3.01 -7.58 1.24
C GLU A 75 3.58 -7.60 -0.18
N ALA A 76 2.77 -7.22 -1.18
CA ALA A 76 3.21 -7.17 -2.57
C ALA A 76 4.35 -6.16 -2.78
N SER A 77 4.28 -4.99 -2.12
CA SER A 77 5.30 -3.94 -2.23
C SER A 77 6.62 -4.35 -1.62
N LYS A 78 6.60 -4.98 -0.43
CA LYS A 78 7.79 -5.55 0.22
C LYS A 78 8.43 -6.64 -0.63
N LYS A 79 7.61 -7.59 -1.11
CA LYS A 79 8.08 -8.69 -1.97
C LYS A 79 8.67 -8.18 -3.28
N TYR A 80 8.06 -7.18 -3.90
CA TYR A 80 8.59 -6.56 -5.12
C TYR A 80 9.98 -5.94 -4.87
N SER A 81 10.13 -5.13 -3.81
CA SER A 81 11.41 -4.52 -3.45
C SER A 81 12.51 -5.56 -3.19
N GLU A 82 12.18 -6.61 -2.43
CA GLU A 82 13.10 -7.71 -2.16
C GLU A 82 13.51 -8.46 -3.44
N THR A 83 12.53 -8.77 -4.30
CA THR A 83 12.78 -9.49 -5.57
C THR A 83 13.65 -8.66 -6.51
N ALA A 84 13.41 -7.35 -6.62
CA ALA A 84 14.21 -6.45 -7.44
C ALA A 84 15.68 -6.38 -6.96
N LEU A 85 15.89 -6.30 -5.64
CA LEU A 85 17.24 -6.34 -5.07
C LEU A 85 17.95 -7.68 -5.31
N ASN A 86 17.23 -8.78 -5.14
CA ASN A 86 17.77 -10.12 -5.38
C ASN A 86 18.13 -10.34 -6.85
N LEU A 87 17.34 -9.82 -7.78
CA LEU A 87 17.64 -9.85 -9.21
C LEU A 87 18.98 -9.15 -9.51
N SER A 88 19.16 -7.92 -9.01
CA SER A 88 20.40 -7.15 -9.18
C SER A 88 21.62 -7.89 -8.61
N LYS A 89 21.49 -8.51 -7.42
CA LYS A 89 22.57 -9.34 -6.85
C LYS A 89 22.87 -10.59 -7.68
N CYS A 90 21.84 -11.25 -8.22
CA CYS A 90 22.04 -12.42 -9.06
C CYS A 90 22.74 -12.05 -10.36
N GLU A 91 22.37 -10.93 -10.98
CA GLU A 91 23.02 -10.44 -12.19
C GLU A 91 24.50 -10.15 -11.95
N GLN A 92 24.83 -9.43 -10.86
CA GLN A 92 26.21 -9.14 -10.46
C GLN A 92 27.01 -10.42 -10.18
N ARG A 93 26.39 -11.42 -9.56
CA ARG A 93 27.06 -12.69 -9.29
C ARG A 93 27.37 -13.45 -10.58
N ILE A 94 26.47 -13.42 -11.57
CA ILE A 94 26.70 -14.08 -12.86
C ILE A 94 27.94 -13.48 -13.54
N THR A 95 28.07 -12.16 -13.60
CA THR A 95 29.25 -11.51 -14.21
C THR A 95 30.53 -11.83 -13.46
N GLN A 96 30.50 -11.80 -12.12
CA GLN A 96 31.65 -12.15 -11.28
C GLN A 96 32.10 -13.60 -11.46
N ASP A 97 31.16 -14.55 -11.45
CA ASP A 97 31.45 -15.98 -11.63
C ASP A 97 32.02 -16.24 -13.04
N LEU A 98 31.48 -15.58 -14.08
CA LEU A 98 32.01 -15.65 -15.44
C LEU A 98 33.44 -15.11 -15.52
N MET A 99 33.71 -13.92 -14.98
CA MET A 99 35.05 -13.32 -14.96
C MET A 99 36.08 -14.17 -14.20
N ALA A 100 35.65 -14.88 -13.15
CA ALA A 100 36.51 -15.79 -12.39
C ALA A 100 36.83 -17.10 -13.12
N SER A 101 36.02 -17.48 -14.12
CA SER A 101 36.14 -18.75 -14.84
C SER A 101 37.45 -18.86 -15.65
N ALA A 102 37.93 -20.10 -15.83
CA ALA A 102 39.13 -20.36 -16.64
C ALA A 102 38.94 -19.98 -18.12
N LEU A 103 37.72 -20.12 -18.64
CA LEU A 103 37.36 -19.75 -20.00
C LEU A 103 37.51 -18.24 -20.22
N CYS A 104 36.96 -17.43 -19.31
CA CYS A 104 37.08 -15.97 -19.39
C CYS A 104 38.53 -15.49 -19.20
N LYS A 105 39.37 -16.24 -18.48
CA LYS A 105 40.81 -15.94 -18.36
C LYS A 105 41.62 -16.28 -19.61
N SER A 106 41.14 -17.19 -20.45
CA SER A 106 41.84 -17.64 -21.67
C SER A 106 41.36 -16.92 -22.93
N GLU A 107 40.08 -16.54 -22.98
CA GLU A 107 39.46 -15.88 -24.14
C GLU A 107 39.33 -14.37 -23.90
N SER A 108 40.19 -13.58 -24.57
CA SER A 108 40.27 -12.12 -24.35
C SER A 108 38.99 -11.36 -24.73
N GLU A 109 38.30 -11.81 -25.78
CA GLU A 109 37.06 -11.17 -26.24
C GLU A 109 35.91 -11.42 -25.27
N LEU A 110 35.76 -12.67 -24.80
CA LEU A 110 34.78 -13.01 -23.77
C LEU A 110 35.04 -12.22 -22.48
N LYS A 111 36.32 -12.10 -22.09
CA LYS A 111 36.72 -11.30 -20.94
C LYS A 111 36.26 -9.86 -21.05
N HIS A 112 36.53 -9.23 -22.18
CA HIS A 112 36.12 -7.86 -22.42
C HIS A 112 34.60 -7.69 -22.35
N HIS A 113 33.83 -8.60 -22.96
CA HIS A 113 32.36 -8.57 -22.88
C HIS A 113 31.83 -8.71 -21.45
N CYS A 114 32.42 -9.61 -20.64
CA CYS A 114 32.05 -9.77 -19.24
C CYS A 114 32.40 -8.53 -18.40
N GLU A 115 33.55 -7.90 -18.63
CA GLU A 115 33.95 -6.67 -17.95
C GLU A 115 33.01 -5.50 -18.27
N GLU A 116 32.64 -5.31 -19.54
CA GLU A 116 31.69 -4.27 -19.95
C GLU A 116 30.29 -4.49 -19.38
N TRP A 117 29.83 -5.74 -19.31
CA TRP A 117 28.57 -6.09 -18.66
C TRP A 117 28.62 -5.81 -17.15
N ASP A 118 29.68 -6.23 -16.45
CA ASP A 118 29.84 -5.97 -15.02
C ASP A 118 29.87 -4.46 -14.71
N ASN A 119 30.63 -3.69 -15.49
CA ASN A 119 30.67 -2.24 -15.39
C ASN A 119 29.28 -1.60 -15.55
N SER A 120 28.46 -2.13 -16.45
CA SER A 120 27.08 -1.68 -16.66
C SER A 120 26.19 -1.98 -15.45
N ILE A 121 26.31 -3.16 -14.84
CA ILE A 121 25.60 -3.51 -13.61
C ILE A 121 26.03 -2.59 -12.46
N VAL A 122 27.33 -2.34 -12.32
CA VAL A 122 27.86 -1.42 -11.30
C VAL A 122 27.31 -0.01 -11.47
N LYS A 123 27.23 0.50 -12.71
CA LYS A 123 26.59 1.79 -13.02
C LYS A 123 25.10 1.79 -12.67
N LEU A 124 24.41 0.66 -12.82
CA LEU A 124 22.96 0.55 -12.57
C LEU A 124 22.60 0.41 -11.09
N ASN A 125 23.49 -0.14 -10.27
CA ASN A 125 23.25 -0.42 -8.85
C ASN A 125 22.76 0.78 -8.03
N PRO A 126 23.35 2.01 -8.14
CA PRO A 126 22.85 3.18 -7.43
C PRO A 126 21.39 3.51 -7.77
N HIS A 127 20.99 3.36 -9.04
CA HIS A 127 19.60 3.61 -9.47
C HIS A 127 18.64 2.56 -8.91
N MET A 128 19.05 1.29 -8.84
CA MET A 128 18.27 0.23 -8.18
C MET A 128 18.10 0.51 -6.69
N GLN A 129 19.16 0.96 -5.99
CA GLN A 129 19.10 1.33 -4.58
C GLN A 129 18.19 2.54 -4.35
N GLU A 130 18.26 3.55 -5.21
CA GLU A 130 17.39 4.73 -5.17
C GLU A 130 15.91 4.34 -5.35
N MET A 131 15.59 3.54 -6.37
CA MET A 131 14.23 3.03 -6.59
C MET A 131 13.71 2.28 -5.36
N ASN A 132 14.51 1.37 -4.79
CA ASN A 132 14.13 0.62 -3.59
C ASN A 132 13.92 1.54 -2.37
N SER A 133 14.81 2.51 -2.15
CA SER A 133 14.67 3.51 -1.09
C SER A 133 13.36 4.30 -1.22
N ASN A 134 13.00 4.70 -2.45
CA ASN A 134 11.74 5.40 -2.71
C ASN A 134 10.51 4.52 -2.47
N ILE A 135 10.56 3.24 -2.87
CA ILE A 135 9.47 2.28 -2.60
C ILE A 135 9.23 2.14 -1.10
N GLN A 136 10.30 2.02 -0.30
CA GLN A 136 10.16 1.91 1.15
C GLN A 136 9.51 3.16 1.75
N LYS A 137 10.06 4.34 1.45
CA LYS A 137 9.64 5.61 2.07
C LYS A 137 8.30 6.13 1.57
N MET A 138 7.96 5.90 0.31
CA MET A 138 6.81 6.51 -0.36
C MET A 138 5.64 5.54 -0.57
N LEU A 139 5.83 4.24 -0.33
CA LEU A 139 4.76 3.24 -0.47
C LEU A 139 4.64 2.36 0.77
N VAL A 140 5.70 1.64 1.16
CA VAL A 140 5.64 0.67 2.27
C VAL A 140 5.32 1.36 3.59
N GLU A 141 6.14 2.34 4.00
CA GLU A 141 5.94 3.05 5.27
C GLU A 141 4.57 3.77 5.36
N PRO A 142 4.07 4.48 4.32
CA PRO A 142 2.71 5.02 4.33
C PRO A 142 1.62 3.93 4.47
N ILE A 143 1.71 2.82 3.75
CA ILE A 143 0.72 1.74 3.87
C ILE A 143 0.70 1.17 5.28
N GLU A 144 1.86 0.96 5.91
CA GLU A 144 1.96 0.50 7.30
C GLU A 144 1.30 1.51 8.26
N LYS A 145 1.58 2.81 8.09
CA LYS A 145 0.96 3.88 8.89
C LYS A 145 -0.56 3.89 8.76
N PHE A 146 -1.09 3.75 7.55
CA PHE A 146 -2.53 3.63 7.33
C PHE A 146 -3.10 2.37 7.99
N SER A 147 -2.40 1.24 7.88
CA SER A 147 -2.84 -0.04 8.43
C SER A 147 -2.91 -0.04 9.96
N ASN A 148 -2.12 0.80 10.63
CA ASN A 148 -2.18 0.99 12.07
C ASN A 148 -3.48 1.67 12.57
N ILE A 149 -4.33 2.18 11.68
CA ILE A 149 -5.64 2.76 12.04
C ILE A 149 -6.66 1.67 12.34
N PHE A 150 -6.62 0.52 11.63
CA PHE A 150 -7.63 -0.53 11.76
C PHE A 150 -7.74 -1.11 13.19
N PRO A 151 -6.64 -1.41 13.92
CA PRO A 151 -6.73 -1.88 15.30
C PRO A 151 -7.52 -0.94 16.23
N CYS A 152 -7.37 0.37 16.07
CA CYS A 152 -8.11 1.37 16.87
C CYS A 152 -9.62 1.32 16.58
N ILE A 153 -9.99 1.11 15.31
CA ILE A 153 -11.40 0.94 14.92
C ILE A 153 -11.96 -0.37 15.48
N HIS A 154 -11.21 -1.47 15.41
CA HIS A 154 -11.62 -2.76 15.98
C HIS A 154 -11.84 -2.66 17.50
N GLU A 155 -10.95 -1.97 18.22
CA GLU A 155 -11.12 -1.73 19.66
C GLU A 155 -12.36 -0.89 19.96
N THR A 156 -12.59 0.19 19.18
CA THR A 156 -13.77 1.05 19.32
C THR A 156 -15.05 0.27 19.02
N LYS A 157 -15.04 -0.58 17.99
CA LYS A 157 -16.16 -1.47 17.65
C LYS A 157 -16.45 -2.47 18.77
N LYS A 158 -15.43 -3.07 19.37
CA LYS A 158 -15.59 -3.98 20.51
C LYS A 158 -16.23 -3.27 21.72
N LYS A 159 -15.78 -2.04 22.03
CA LYS A 159 -16.38 -1.21 23.09
C LYS A 159 -17.83 -0.85 22.76
N TRP A 160 -18.12 -0.54 21.50
CA TRP A 160 -19.47 -0.27 21.03
C TRP A 160 -20.39 -1.48 21.20
N GLU A 161 -19.96 -2.68 20.79
CA GLU A 161 -20.73 -3.93 20.95
C GLU A 161 -21.04 -4.23 22.43
N GLN A 162 -20.06 -4.03 23.32
CA GLN A 162 -20.25 -4.18 24.76
C GLN A 162 -21.27 -3.15 25.31
N SER A 163 -21.07 -1.87 24.99
CA SER A 163 -21.92 -0.77 25.44
C SER A 163 -23.35 -0.91 24.92
N PHE A 164 -23.53 -1.35 23.67
CA PHE A 164 -24.83 -1.66 23.09
C PHE A 164 -25.55 -2.78 23.87
N GLY A 165 -24.85 -3.87 24.18
CA GLY A 165 -25.40 -4.95 24.98
C GLY A 165 -25.84 -4.49 26.38
N GLU A 166 -25.03 -3.65 27.05
CA GLU A 166 -25.38 -3.04 28.34
C GLU A 166 -26.59 -2.11 28.23
N PHE A 167 -26.63 -1.26 27.20
CA PHE A 167 -27.74 -0.36 26.92
C PHE A 167 -29.05 -1.14 26.77
N LYS A 168 -29.07 -2.20 25.94
CA LYS A 168 -30.27 -3.06 25.77
C LYS A 168 -30.71 -3.70 27.07
N ARG A 169 -29.79 -4.19 27.92
CA ARG A 169 -30.12 -4.77 29.22
C ARG A 169 -30.77 -3.75 30.17
N CYS A 170 -30.25 -2.53 30.23
CA CYS A 170 -30.82 -1.45 31.03
C CYS A 170 -32.17 -0.98 30.48
N GLU A 171 -32.31 -0.88 29.16
CA GLU A 171 -33.56 -0.51 28.46
C GLU A 171 -34.71 -1.48 28.81
N VAL A 172 -34.43 -2.79 28.82
CA VAL A 172 -35.42 -3.83 29.21
C VAL A 172 -35.86 -3.66 30.67
N LYS A 173 -34.94 -3.36 31.59
CA LYS A 173 -35.29 -3.11 33.00
C LYS A 173 -36.18 -1.87 33.14
N VAL A 174 -35.87 -0.78 32.44
CA VAL A 174 -36.69 0.44 32.45
C VAL A 174 -38.10 0.14 31.90
N LYS A 175 -38.22 -0.51 30.74
CA LYS A 175 -39.52 -0.91 30.17
C LYS A 175 -40.34 -1.78 31.12
N LYS A 176 -39.71 -2.80 31.73
CA LYS A 176 -40.35 -3.69 32.70
C LYS A 176 -40.95 -2.95 33.90
N TYR A 177 -40.32 -1.87 34.39
CA TYR A 177 -40.85 -1.08 35.50
C TYR A 177 -41.79 0.05 35.05
N GLN A 178 -41.72 0.48 33.80
CA GLN A 178 -42.70 1.40 33.20
C GLN A 178 -44.08 0.73 33.01
N GLU A 179 -44.09 -0.56 32.70
CA GLU A 179 -45.31 -1.36 32.50
C GLU A 179 -45.96 -1.82 33.81
N ARG A 180 -45.29 -1.64 34.95
CA ARG A 180 -45.83 -2.00 36.27
C ARG A 180 -46.81 -0.96 36.78
N GLU A 181 -47.69 -1.39 37.68
CA GLU A 181 -48.58 -0.50 38.41
C GLU A 181 -47.81 0.62 39.13
N ARG A 182 -48.35 1.84 39.08
CA ARG A 182 -47.76 3.04 39.65
C ARG A 182 -47.89 3.10 41.17
N THR A 183 -47.19 2.20 41.85
CA THR A 183 -47.00 2.23 43.29
C THR A 183 -45.75 3.03 43.66
N GLY A 184 -45.66 3.53 44.89
CA GLY A 184 -44.48 4.28 45.37
C GLY A 184 -43.16 3.53 45.15
N ASP A 185 -43.12 2.23 45.50
CA ASP A 185 -41.94 1.38 45.33
C ASP A 185 -41.53 1.20 43.86
N ASN A 186 -42.50 1.04 42.96
CA ASN A 186 -42.23 0.88 41.53
C ASN A 186 -41.72 2.19 40.92
N ILE A 187 -42.23 3.35 41.37
CA ILE A 187 -41.74 4.67 40.96
C ILE A 187 -40.28 4.87 41.38
N VAL A 188 -39.93 4.50 42.62
CA VAL A 188 -38.54 4.60 43.11
C VAL A 188 -37.60 3.71 42.28
N LYS A 189 -37.97 2.45 42.02
CA LYS A 189 -37.17 1.51 41.21
C LYS A 189 -37.04 1.96 39.76
N LEU A 190 -38.12 2.50 39.17
CA LEU A 190 -38.09 3.06 37.82
C LEU A 190 -37.09 4.22 37.73
N ASN A 191 -37.15 5.17 38.66
CA ASN A 191 -36.22 6.31 38.71
C ASN A 191 -34.76 5.85 38.88
N GLN A 192 -34.52 4.83 39.72
CA GLN A 192 -33.18 4.25 39.89
C GLN A 192 -32.65 3.64 38.58
N HIS A 193 -33.46 2.83 37.90
CA HIS A 193 -33.06 2.22 36.62
C HIS A 193 -32.89 3.25 35.49
N GLN A 194 -33.68 4.33 35.46
CA GLN A 194 -33.49 5.43 34.52
C GLN A 194 -32.17 6.17 34.77
N LYS A 195 -31.83 6.46 36.04
CA LYS A 195 -30.53 7.06 36.40
C LYS A 195 -29.36 6.16 35.99
N SER A 196 -29.46 4.85 36.16
CA SER A 196 -28.42 3.91 35.72
C SER A 196 -28.34 3.75 34.20
N LEU A 197 -29.44 3.96 33.46
CA LEU A 197 -29.46 3.88 31.99
C LEU A 197 -28.75 5.07 31.33
N MET A 198 -28.84 6.27 31.92
CA MET A 198 -28.27 7.50 31.35
C MET A 198 -26.79 7.37 30.93
N PRO A 199 -25.83 7.04 31.82
CA PRO A 199 -24.42 7.00 31.46
C PRO A 199 -24.11 5.92 30.40
N VAL A 200 -24.82 4.78 30.45
CA VAL A 200 -24.68 3.70 29.46
C VAL A 200 -25.16 4.15 28.09
N LYS A 201 -26.28 4.87 28.03
CA LYS A 201 -26.83 5.44 26.79
C LYS A 201 -25.89 6.50 26.20
N GLU A 202 -25.30 7.35 27.04
CA GLU A 202 -24.34 8.37 26.61
C GLU A 202 -23.09 7.75 25.98
N GLU A 203 -22.47 6.76 26.64
CA GLU A 203 -21.30 6.07 26.09
C GLU A 203 -21.62 5.29 24.81
N PHE A 204 -22.77 4.60 24.76
CA PHE A 204 -23.22 3.92 23.54
C PHE A 204 -23.35 4.90 22.37
N ASN A 205 -24.05 6.03 22.57
CA ASN A 205 -24.25 7.02 21.50
C ASN A 205 -22.91 7.61 21.05
N LYS A 206 -22.01 7.93 21.97
CA LYS A 206 -20.68 8.44 21.65
C LYS A 206 -19.90 7.47 20.77
N LEU A 207 -19.84 6.19 21.15
CA LEU A 207 -19.17 5.15 20.36
C LEU A 207 -19.84 4.91 19.02
N HIS A 208 -21.18 4.95 18.99
CA HIS A 208 -21.97 4.76 17.78
C HIS A 208 -21.72 5.88 16.76
N THR A 209 -21.80 7.15 17.20
CA THR A 209 -21.50 8.32 16.36
C THR A 209 -20.06 8.26 15.84
N ALA A 210 -19.10 7.92 16.71
CA ALA A 210 -17.70 7.82 16.32
C ALA A 210 -17.46 6.81 15.17
N LEU A 211 -18.08 5.64 15.23
CA LEU A 211 -17.95 4.63 14.17
C LEU A 211 -18.76 4.98 12.93
N LYS A 212 -20.00 5.47 13.11
CA LYS A 212 -20.92 5.87 12.03
C LYS A 212 -20.31 6.96 11.15
N GLU A 213 -19.61 7.92 11.75
CA GLU A 213 -18.93 8.97 11.00
C GLU A 213 -17.51 8.61 10.58
N GLY A 214 -16.77 7.88 11.44
CA GLY A 214 -15.36 7.62 11.24
C GLY A 214 -15.07 6.66 10.09
N ILE A 215 -15.85 5.57 9.96
CA ILE A 215 -15.62 4.55 8.94
C ILE A 215 -15.79 5.11 7.52
N PRO A 216 -16.88 5.83 7.17
CA PRO A 216 -17.02 6.43 5.85
C PRO A 216 -15.91 7.44 5.53
N LYS A 217 -15.56 8.30 6.50
CA LYS A 217 -14.48 9.29 6.34
C LYS A 217 -13.14 8.63 6.05
N LEU A 218 -12.78 7.58 6.78
CA LEU A 218 -11.55 6.80 6.52
C LEU A 218 -11.60 6.19 5.11
N ASN A 219 -12.73 5.60 4.75
CA ASN A 219 -12.90 5.00 3.44
C ASN A 219 -12.70 6.05 2.33
N ASP A 220 -13.29 7.23 2.43
CA ASP A 220 -13.12 8.28 1.41
C ASP A 220 -11.68 8.82 1.35
N HIS A 221 -11.04 8.96 2.51
CA HIS A 221 -9.65 9.40 2.62
C HIS A 221 -8.64 8.46 1.93
N ARG A 222 -8.99 7.18 1.73
CA ARG A 222 -8.12 6.19 1.07
C ARG A 222 -7.57 6.67 -0.27
N ILE A 223 -8.35 7.46 -1.03
CA ILE A 223 -7.97 7.92 -2.37
C ILE A 223 -6.83 8.93 -2.25
N SER A 224 -7.05 10.00 -1.48
CA SER A 224 -6.04 11.03 -1.24
C SER A 224 -4.79 10.49 -0.56
N TYR A 225 -4.91 9.42 0.21
CA TYR A 225 -3.79 8.77 0.88
C TYR A 225 -2.97 7.88 -0.07
N TYR A 226 -3.61 6.96 -0.80
CA TYR A 226 -2.90 5.97 -1.61
C TYR A 226 -2.47 6.46 -2.99
N GLN A 227 -3.19 7.41 -3.58
CA GLN A 227 -2.85 7.94 -4.90
C GLN A 227 -1.41 8.47 -4.99
N PRO A 228 -0.94 9.38 -4.10
CA PRO A 228 0.44 9.87 -4.16
C PRO A 228 1.48 8.75 -3.96
N CYS A 229 1.16 7.73 -3.14
CA CYS A 229 2.04 6.58 -2.92
C CYS A 229 2.24 5.76 -4.21
N ILE A 230 1.15 5.48 -4.93
CA ILE A 230 1.19 4.73 -6.20
C ILE A 230 1.85 5.56 -7.30
N GLU A 231 1.57 6.87 -7.36
CA GLU A 231 2.26 7.76 -8.30
C GLU A 231 3.77 7.81 -8.06
N ALA A 232 4.21 7.83 -6.80
CA ALA A 232 5.62 7.80 -6.43
C ALA A 232 6.29 6.49 -6.84
N LEU A 233 5.60 5.35 -6.71
CA LEU A 233 6.07 4.06 -7.22
C LEU A 233 6.29 4.10 -8.73
N ILE A 234 5.27 4.53 -9.50
CA ILE A 234 5.33 4.58 -10.96
C ILE A 234 6.46 5.49 -11.43
N LYS A 235 6.59 6.68 -10.83
CA LYS A 235 7.67 7.64 -11.13
C LYS A 235 9.05 7.04 -10.83
N SER A 236 9.19 6.34 -9.71
CA SER A 236 10.46 5.68 -9.33
C SER A 236 10.83 4.56 -10.30
N GLN A 237 9.86 3.74 -10.69
CA GLN A 237 10.06 2.68 -11.69
C GLN A 237 10.40 3.26 -13.07
N ALA A 238 9.71 4.31 -13.51
CA ALA A 238 9.98 4.96 -14.79
C ALA A 238 11.40 5.56 -14.82
N ALA A 239 11.84 6.19 -13.72
CA ALA A 239 13.19 6.73 -13.59
C ALA A 239 14.24 5.60 -13.69
N TYR A 240 14.09 4.54 -12.90
CA TYR A 240 15.00 3.39 -12.93
C TYR A 240 15.09 2.75 -14.32
N ASN A 241 13.94 2.42 -14.93
CA ASN A 241 13.92 1.78 -16.26
C ASN A 241 14.47 2.68 -17.36
N SER A 242 14.35 4.01 -17.22
CA SER A 242 14.96 4.95 -18.15
C SER A 242 16.49 4.90 -18.08
N GLU A 243 17.06 4.76 -16.89
CA GLU A 243 18.51 4.58 -16.72
C GLU A 243 18.97 3.20 -17.17
N CYS A 244 18.21 2.13 -16.87
CA CYS A 244 18.45 0.79 -17.44
C CYS A 244 18.57 0.85 -18.96
N TYR A 245 17.59 1.47 -19.61
CA TYR A 245 17.55 1.57 -21.07
C TYR A 245 18.79 2.27 -21.61
N LYS A 246 19.21 3.39 -21.02
CA LYS A 246 20.42 4.11 -21.45
C LYS A 246 21.67 3.25 -21.29
N ILE A 247 21.88 2.68 -20.10
CA ILE A 247 23.07 1.90 -19.76
C ILE A 247 23.18 0.66 -20.66
N TYR A 248 22.10 -0.11 -20.80
CA TYR A 248 22.13 -1.31 -21.63
C TYR A 248 22.16 -1.00 -23.14
N SER A 249 21.63 0.15 -23.58
CA SER A 249 21.79 0.57 -24.99
C SER A 249 23.24 0.92 -25.31
N GLU A 250 23.94 1.58 -24.39
CA GLU A 250 25.39 1.83 -24.52
C GLU A 250 26.16 0.51 -24.57
N LEU A 251 25.87 -0.42 -23.64
CA LEU A 251 26.48 -1.74 -23.61
C LEU A 251 26.23 -2.52 -24.91
N ALA A 252 24.98 -2.55 -25.40
CA ALA A 252 24.64 -3.23 -26.65
C ALA A 252 25.45 -2.69 -27.84
N GLY A 253 25.68 -1.37 -27.89
CA GLY A 253 26.53 -0.74 -28.90
C GLY A 253 28.00 -1.17 -28.83
N HIS A 254 28.52 -1.49 -27.63
CA HIS A 254 29.87 -2.03 -27.46
C HIS A 254 29.96 -3.53 -27.82
N LEU A 255 28.93 -4.31 -27.49
CA LEU A 255 28.96 -5.78 -27.61
C LEU A 255 28.52 -6.31 -28.98
N ALA A 256 27.68 -5.59 -29.73
CA ALA A 256 27.10 -6.08 -30.99
C ALA A 256 26.94 -4.95 -32.02
N PRO A 257 27.87 -4.82 -32.99
CA PRO A 257 27.75 -3.85 -34.07
C PRO A 257 26.74 -4.24 -35.17
N GLU A 258 26.23 -5.48 -35.18
CA GLU A 258 25.27 -5.96 -36.19
C GLU A 258 23.82 -5.70 -35.79
N THR A 259 23.06 -5.07 -36.69
CA THR A 259 21.65 -4.70 -36.51
C THR A 259 20.74 -5.89 -36.81
N TYR A 260 20.56 -6.77 -35.84
CA TYR A 260 19.47 -7.75 -35.88
C TYR A 260 18.13 -7.06 -35.64
N THR A 261 17.07 -7.50 -36.33
CA THR A 261 15.71 -7.13 -35.93
C THR A 261 15.38 -7.74 -34.56
N SER A 262 14.40 -7.16 -33.85
CA SER A 262 13.98 -7.67 -32.54
C SER A 262 13.52 -9.14 -32.59
N GLU A 263 12.95 -9.57 -33.70
CA GLU A 263 12.46 -10.95 -33.90
C GLU A 263 13.63 -11.92 -34.11
N GLU A 264 14.60 -11.58 -34.97
CA GLU A 264 15.80 -12.39 -35.19
C GLU A 264 16.64 -12.53 -33.92
N TYR A 265 16.75 -11.45 -33.15
CA TYR A 265 17.46 -11.47 -31.87
C TYR A 265 16.77 -12.41 -30.86
N GLY A 266 15.44 -12.34 -30.76
CA GLY A 266 14.63 -13.24 -29.92
C GLY A 266 14.79 -14.72 -30.32
N ASN A 267 14.75 -15.02 -31.62
CA ASN A 267 14.95 -16.38 -32.13
C ASN A 267 16.36 -16.92 -31.81
N ARG A 268 17.41 -16.08 -31.94
CA ARG A 268 18.78 -16.48 -31.57
C ARG A 268 18.94 -16.75 -30.08
N ILE A 269 18.38 -15.89 -29.21
CA ILE A 269 18.40 -16.14 -27.76
C ILE A 269 17.73 -17.48 -27.46
N GLN A 270 16.56 -17.74 -28.02
CA GLN A 270 15.84 -18.98 -27.78
C GLN A 270 16.62 -20.21 -28.25
N GLN A 271 17.28 -20.13 -29.42
CA GLN A 271 18.17 -21.17 -29.92
C GLN A 271 19.33 -21.42 -28.95
N LYS A 272 20.04 -20.36 -28.53
CA LYS A 272 21.18 -20.49 -27.60
C LYS A 272 20.76 -21.07 -26.26
N LEU A 273 19.61 -20.68 -25.72
CA LEU A 273 19.06 -21.27 -24.49
C LEU A 273 18.72 -22.75 -24.69
N SER A 274 18.21 -23.14 -25.85
CA SER A 274 17.96 -24.55 -26.19
C SER A 274 19.28 -25.35 -26.26
N ASP A 275 20.30 -24.80 -26.89
CA ASP A 275 21.63 -25.42 -26.99
C ASP A 275 22.24 -25.62 -25.58
N ILE A 276 22.17 -24.60 -24.72
CA ILE A 276 22.64 -24.67 -23.33
C ILE A 276 21.88 -25.76 -22.55
N LYS A 277 20.56 -25.86 -22.71
CA LYS A 277 19.76 -26.91 -22.07
C LYS A 277 20.15 -28.30 -22.56
N ALA A 278 20.42 -28.47 -23.84
CA ALA A 278 20.85 -29.74 -24.41
C ALA A 278 22.21 -30.20 -23.83
N LEU A 279 23.12 -29.25 -23.54
CA LEU A 279 24.39 -29.53 -22.88
C LEU A 279 24.23 -29.95 -21.41
N ALA A 280 23.18 -29.48 -20.73
CA ALA A 280 22.90 -29.80 -19.32
C ALA A 280 22.30 -31.20 -19.09
N ILE A 281 21.85 -31.90 -20.14
CA ILE A 281 21.18 -33.21 -20.05
C ILE A 281 22.19 -34.39 -20.00
N VAL A 282 23.50 -34.13 -20.14
CA VAL A 282 24.56 -35.16 -20.13
C VAL A 282 25.25 -35.29 -18.74
N GLY A 283 24.57 -34.90 -17.65
CA GLY A 283 25.05 -35.02 -16.27
C GLY A 283 24.18 -35.91 -15.41
#